data_AF-A0A8T5MEH9-F1
#
_entry.id   AF-A0A8T5MEH9-F1
#
_cell.length_a   1.000
_cell.length_b   1.000
_cell.length_c   1.000
_cell.angle_alpha   90.00
_cell.angle_beta   90.00
_cell.angle_gamma   90.00
#
_symmetry.space_group_name_H-M   'P 1'
#
loop_
_entity.id
_entity.type
_entity.pdbx_description
1 polymer ?
#
loop_
_entity_poly.entity_id
_entity_poly.type
_entity_poly.pdbx_seq_one_letter_code
_entity_poly.pdbx_strand_id
1 'polypeptide(L)'
;MANAYDFIYSFQDAGIFDIVLPFLLIFAIIFAVLEKGKIFGDKKSNINLVIALVIGLLVVIKTDIVSKINTYLPKMALVYVIAIGLLIFFGLMSGEKNKVALPTYFAVILGAAGVIWALASGTGLSWPDWMQLTETARNLIIGIGIAIIVIVFVYGGRGKDGSTAPGKSKGKAFEDWLKESFTEK
;
A
#
# COMPACT_ATOMS: atom_id res chain seq x y z
N MET A 1 1.94 -22.54 39.58
CA MET A 1 1.97 -23.33 38.32
C MET A 1 2.44 -22.36 37.25
N ALA A 2 3.53 -22.66 36.54
CA ALA A 2 3.99 -21.79 35.46
C ALA A 2 2.94 -21.82 34.35
N ASN A 3 2.37 -20.66 34.03
CA ASN A 3 1.38 -20.54 32.96
C ASN A 3 2.10 -20.41 31.61
N ALA A 4 1.43 -20.71 30.50
CA ALA A 4 2.01 -20.58 29.16
C ALA A 4 2.52 -19.16 28.88
N TYR A 5 1.92 -18.15 29.51
CA TYR A 5 2.40 -16.76 29.47
C TYR A 5 3.81 -16.63 30.06
N ASP A 6 4.08 -17.20 31.23
CA ASP A 6 5.39 -17.13 31.90
C ASP A 6 6.46 -17.83 31.05
N PHE A 7 6.10 -18.93 30.38
CA PHE A 7 6.98 -19.61 29.43
C PHE A 7 7.30 -18.69 28.24
N ILE A 8 6.31 -18.08 27.59
CA ILE A 8 6.56 -17.19 26.44
C ILE A 8 7.40 -15.97 26.85
N TYR A 9 7.14 -15.37 28.01
CA TYR A 9 7.94 -14.26 28.51
C TYR A 9 9.40 -14.65 28.76
N SER A 10 9.67 -15.85 29.27
CA SER A 10 11.05 -16.33 29.45
C SER A 10 11.83 -16.45 28.12
N PHE A 11 11.16 -16.78 27.02
CA PHE A 11 11.77 -16.84 25.67
C PHE A 11 11.96 -15.44 25.07
N GLN A 12 11.05 -14.52 25.38
CA GLN A 12 11.16 -13.12 25.00
C GLN A 12 12.31 -12.43 25.72
N ASP A 13 12.46 -12.63 27.03
CA ASP A 13 13.56 -12.07 27.82
C ASP A 13 14.91 -12.68 27.41
N ALA A 14 14.92 -13.93 26.97
CA ALA A 14 16.10 -14.58 26.40
C ALA A 14 16.46 -14.08 24.99
N GLY A 15 15.66 -13.18 24.39
CA GLY A 15 15.90 -12.62 23.05
C GLY A 15 15.74 -13.64 21.92
N ILE A 16 15.06 -14.77 22.15
CA ILE A 16 14.95 -15.85 21.16
C ILE A 16 14.16 -15.38 19.94
N PHE A 17 13.11 -14.59 20.13
CA PHE A 17 12.31 -14.06 19.01
C PHE A 17 13.11 -13.09 18.13
N ASP A 18 13.99 -12.28 18.72
CA ASP A 18 14.80 -11.30 17.99
C ASP A 18 15.82 -11.96 17.05
N ILE A 19 16.11 -13.25 17.26
CA ILE A 19 17.06 -14.05 16.49
C ILE A 19 16.31 -15.00 15.55
N VAL A 20 15.33 -15.74 16.07
CA VAL A 20 14.61 -16.79 15.34
C VAL A 20 13.65 -16.22 14.29
N LEU A 21 12.97 -15.11 14.57
CA LEU A 21 12.07 -14.49 13.59
C LEU A 21 12.81 -14.02 12.32
N PRO A 22 13.88 -13.20 12.42
CA PRO A 22 14.61 -12.77 11.24
C PRO A 22 15.32 -13.93 10.53
N PHE A 23 15.82 -14.93 11.27
CA PHE A 23 16.35 -16.17 10.70
C PHE A 23 15.33 -16.83 9.76
N LEU A 24 14.14 -17.11 10.30
CA LEU A 24 13.11 -17.89 9.61
C LEU A 24 12.57 -17.13 8.41
N LEU A 25 12.50 -15.80 8.50
CA LEU A 25 12.16 -14.93 7.39
C LEU A 25 13.18 -15.02 6.26
N ILE A 26 14.47 -14.84 6.55
CA ILE A 26 15.53 -14.87 5.52
C ILE A 26 15.62 -16.25 4.89
N PHE A 27 15.60 -17.30 5.71
CA PHE A 27 15.53 -18.68 5.27
C PHE A 27 14.39 -18.89 4.28
N ALA A 28 13.16 -18.51 4.65
CA ALA A 28 11.98 -18.69 3.82
C ALA A 28 12.05 -17.90 2.51
N ILE A 29 12.53 -16.65 2.54
CA ILE A 29 12.67 -15.82 1.34
C ILE A 29 13.69 -16.45 0.39
N ILE A 30 14.88 -16.80 0.87
CA ILE A 30 15.93 -17.39 0.05
C ILE A 30 15.48 -18.73 -0.51
N PHE A 31 14.88 -19.58 0.32
CA PHE A 31 14.33 -20.86 -0.12
C PHE A 31 13.28 -20.66 -1.23
N ALA A 32 12.34 -19.73 -1.04
CA ALA A 32 11.32 -19.43 -2.04
C ALA A 32 11.90 -18.88 -3.34
N VAL A 33 12.95 -18.05 -3.28
CA VAL A 33 13.65 -17.52 -4.47
C VAL A 33 14.39 -18.65 -5.20
N LEU A 34 15.10 -19.51 -4.49
CA LEU A 34 15.82 -20.65 -5.09
C LEU A 34 14.85 -21.65 -5.74
N GLU A 35 13.72 -21.94 -5.07
CA GLU A 35 12.71 -22.89 -5.54
C GLU A 35 11.92 -22.33 -6.74
N LYS A 36 11.37 -21.11 -6.63
CA LYS A 36 10.63 -20.49 -7.75
C LYS A 36 11.52 -20.08 -8.90
N GLY A 37 12.76 -19.68 -8.61
CA GLY A 37 13.76 -19.32 -9.60
C GLY A 37 14.38 -20.51 -10.31
N LYS A 38 14.16 -21.75 -9.81
CA LYS A 38 14.70 -22.99 -10.38
C LYS A 38 16.21 -22.95 -10.65
N ILE A 39 16.95 -22.24 -9.79
CA ILE A 39 18.38 -21.91 -10.01
C ILE A 39 19.25 -23.17 -10.15
N PHE A 40 18.93 -24.22 -9.39
CA PHE A 40 19.64 -25.49 -9.41
C PHE A 40 18.92 -26.59 -10.23
N GLY A 41 17.91 -26.20 -11.01
CA GLY A 41 17.09 -27.10 -11.81
C GLY A 41 15.86 -27.66 -11.08
N ASP A 42 15.00 -28.33 -11.85
CA ASP A 42 13.75 -28.89 -11.34
C ASP A 42 13.98 -30.03 -10.32
N LYS A 43 13.19 -30.04 -9.25
CA LYS A 43 13.18 -31.08 -8.19
C LYS A 43 14.47 -31.15 -7.32
N LYS A 44 15.30 -30.11 -7.28
CA LYS A 44 16.46 -30.01 -6.36
C LYS A 44 16.12 -29.29 -5.04
N SER A 45 14.91 -29.47 -4.53
CA SER A 45 14.43 -28.75 -3.34
C SER A 45 15.27 -29.02 -2.08
N ASN A 46 15.84 -30.22 -1.94
CA ASN A 46 16.74 -30.54 -0.83
C ASN A 46 17.99 -29.65 -0.82
N ILE A 47 18.56 -29.36 -1.99
CA ILE A 47 19.75 -28.51 -2.12
C ILE A 47 19.37 -27.06 -1.82
N ASN A 48 18.24 -26.60 -2.35
CA ASN A 48 17.70 -25.26 -2.08
C ASN A 48 17.48 -25.04 -0.58
N LEU A 49 16.95 -26.05 0.12
CA LEU A 49 16.71 -26.01 1.55
C LEU A 49 18.01 -25.90 2.34
N VAL A 50 19.01 -26.72 2.03
CA VAL A 50 20.31 -26.68 2.72
C VAL A 50 21.00 -25.33 2.49
N ILE A 51 21.01 -24.83 1.25
CA ILE A 51 21.63 -23.54 0.92
C ILE A 51 20.91 -22.39 1.64
N ALA A 52 19.57 -22.36 1.60
CA ALA A 52 18.79 -21.36 2.28
C ALA A 52 19.01 -21.39 3.80
N LEU A 53 19.13 -22.60 4.39
CA LEU A 53 19.39 -22.78 5.82
C LEU A 53 20.75 -22.20 6.20
N VAL A 54 21.80 -22.54 5.44
CA VAL A 54 23.15 -22.03 5.66
C VAL A 54 23.18 -20.50 5.56
N ILE A 55 22.56 -19.92 4.52
CA ILE A 55 22.55 -18.46 4.36
C ILE A 55 21.75 -17.80 5.49
N GLY A 56 20.57 -18.35 5.85
CA GLY A 56 19.78 -17.84 6.96
C GLY A 56 20.57 -17.81 8.27
N LEU A 57 21.28 -18.90 8.59
CA LEU A 57 22.14 -18.97 9.79
C LEU A 57 23.29 -17.96 9.73
N LEU A 58 23.96 -17.83 8.57
CA LEU A 58 25.08 -16.89 8.39
C LEU A 58 24.67 -15.44 8.63
N VAL A 59 23.46 -15.05 8.20
CA VAL A 59 22.97 -13.68 8.39
C VAL A 59 22.70 -13.39 9.87
N VAL A 60 22.19 -14.37 10.61
CA VAL A 60 21.82 -14.22 12.02
C VAL A 60 23.04 -14.06 12.93
N ILE A 61 24.18 -14.64 12.56
CA ILE A 61 25.45 -14.48 13.30
C ILE A 61 25.87 -12.99 13.38
N LYS A 62 25.46 -12.16 12.42
CA LYS A 62 25.76 -10.73 12.42
C LYS A 62 24.63 -9.96 13.10
N THR A 63 24.79 -9.68 14.39
CA THR A 63 23.84 -8.93 15.23
C THR A 63 23.47 -7.56 14.66
N ASP A 64 24.39 -6.88 13.97
CA ASP A 64 24.12 -5.59 13.31
C ASP A 64 23.10 -5.72 12.19
N ILE A 65 23.15 -6.82 11.42
CA ILE A 65 22.22 -7.07 10.32
C ILE A 65 20.84 -7.40 10.90
N VAL A 66 20.80 -8.25 11.92
CA VAL A 66 19.57 -8.62 12.63
C VAL A 66 18.87 -7.38 13.19
N SER A 67 19.61 -6.49 13.87
CA SER A 67 19.08 -5.23 14.41
C SER A 67 18.49 -4.33 13.32
N LYS A 68 19.19 -4.21 12.17
CA LYS A 68 18.67 -3.46 11.02
C LYS A 68 17.40 -4.11 10.48
N ILE A 69 17.38 -5.42 10.29
CA ILE A 69 16.20 -6.16 9.81
C ILE A 69 15.00 -5.92 10.74
N ASN A 70 15.18 -6.02 12.06
CA ASN A 70 14.11 -5.76 13.03
C ASN A 70 13.62 -4.30 13.00
N THR A 71 14.49 -3.36 12.62
CA THR A 71 14.14 -1.95 12.44
C THR A 71 13.40 -1.68 11.14
N TYR A 72 13.75 -2.39 10.05
CA TYR A 72 13.18 -2.20 8.71
C TYR A 72 11.93 -3.03 8.45
N LEU A 73 11.85 -4.25 8.98
CA LEU A 73 10.77 -5.19 8.70
C LEU A 73 9.39 -4.63 9.00
N PRO A 74 9.14 -4.10 10.22
CA PRO A 74 7.83 -3.53 10.54
C PRO A 74 7.48 -2.37 9.61
N LYS A 75 8.47 -1.54 9.25
CA LYS A 75 8.28 -0.37 8.39
C LYS A 75 7.92 -0.77 6.96
N MET A 76 8.62 -1.76 6.39
CA MET A 76 8.30 -2.28 5.06
C MET A 76 6.95 -2.99 5.04
N ALA A 77 6.63 -3.77 6.07
CA ALA A 77 5.32 -4.41 6.20
C ALA A 77 4.18 -3.38 6.23
N LEU A 78 4.34 -2.27 6.98
CA LEU A 78 3.38 -1.17 6.97
C LEU A 78 3.23 -0.54 5.57
N VAL A 79 4.34 -0.30 4.87
CA VAL A 79 4.31 0.22 3.49
C VAL A 79 3.53 -0.73 2.58
N TYR A 80 3.75 -2.05 2.67
CA TYR A 80 3.00 -3.02 1.87
C TYR A 80 1.51 -3.05 2.22
N VAL A 81 1.15 -3.02 3.51
CA VAL A 81 -0.26 -2.97 3.94
C VAL A 81 -0.94 -1.72 3.39
N ILE A 82 -0.28 -0.56 3.46
CA ILE A 82 -0.79 0.68 2.88
C ILE A 82 -0.90 0.59 1.36
N ALA A 83 0.11 0.06 0.68
CA ALA A 83 0.10 -0.09 -0.77
C ALA A 83 -1.04 -1.00 -1.24
N ILE A 84 -1.25 -2.14 -0.57
CA ILE A 84 -2.38 -3.03 -0.84
C ILE A 84 -3.70 -2.34 -0.53
N GLY A 85 -3.81 -1.65 0.60
CA GLY A 85 -5.01 -0.88 0.96
C GLY A 85 -5.37 0.16 -0.10
N LEU A 86 -4.37 0.87 -0.64
CA LEU A 86 -4.55 1.81 -1.73
C LEU A 86 -4.96 1.12 -3.05
N LEU A 87 -4.33 0.00 -3.41
CA LEU A 87 -4.72 -0.77 -4.60
C LEU A 87 -6.16 -1.28 -4.52
N ILE A 88 -6.60 -1.73 -3.34
CA ILE A 88 -7.99 -2.12 -3.10
C ILE A 88 -8.90 -0.90 -3.24
N PHE A 89 -8.54 0.22 -2.63
CA PHE A 89 -9.29 1.48 -2.74
C PHE A 89 -9.44 1.92 -4.20
N PHE A 90 -8.36 1.83 -4.99
CA PHE A 90 -8.39 2.08 -6.43
C PHE A 90 -9.26 1.09 -7.19
N GLY A 91 -9.12 -0.21 -6.91
CA GLY A 91 -9.91 -1.26 -7.54
C GLY A 91 -11.41 -1.06 -7.30
N LEU A 92 -11.78 -0.62 -6.10
CA LEU A 92 -13.16 -0.27 -5.74
C LEU A 92 -13.64 0.99 -6.46
N MET A 93 -12.82 2.04 -6.55
CA MET A 93 -13.17 3.28 -7.26
C MET A 93 -13.19 3.14 -8.79
N SER A 94 -12.49 2.14 -9.34
CA SER A 94 -12.45 1.85 -10.78
C SER A 94 -13.66 1.01 -11.25
N GLY A 95 -14.63 0.77 -10.37
CA GLY A 95 -15.88 0.10 -10.69
C GLY A 95 -16.71 0.85 -11.73
N GLU A 96 -16.90 0.19 -12.87
CA GLU A 96 -17.82 0.45 -13.98
C GLU A 96 -17.77 1.80 -14.71
N LYS A 97 -17.15 1.75 -15.90
CA LYS A 97 -17.40 2.57 -17.10
C LYS A 97 -17.60 4.08 -16.91
N ASN A 98 -17.03 4.65 -15.87
CA ASN A 98 -16.87 6.08 -15.76
C ASN A 98 -15.42 6.41 -16.09
N LYS A 99 -15.21 7.42 -16.94
CA LYS A 99 -13.88 7.99 -17.17
C LYS A 99 -13.39 8.52 -15.83
N VAL A 100 -12.67 7.68 -15.08
CA VAL A 100 -11.96 8.07 -13.87
C VAL A 100 -11.06 9.21 -14.32
N ALA A 101 -11.42 10.43 -13.91
CA ALA A 101 -10.75 11.62 -14.38
C ALA A 101 -9.28 11.54 -13.96
N LEU A 102 -8.36 11.82 -14.89
CA LEU A 102 -6.93 12.03 -14.64
C LEU A 102 -6.58 12.66 -13.27
N PRO A 103 -7.32 13.67 -12.75
CA PRO A 103 -7.10 14.20 -11.40
C PRO A 103 -7.22 13.17 -10.26
N THR A 104 -8.07 12.14 -10.35
CA THR A 104 -8.21 11.11 -9.30
C THR A 104 -6.98 10.20 -9.26
N TYR A 105 -6.43 9.82 -10.41
CA TYR A 105 -5.16 9.07 -10.46
C TYR A 105 -4.00 9.90 -9.90
N PHE A 106 -3.91 11.18 -10.27
CA PHE A 106 -2.89 12.08 -9.76
C PHE A 106 -2.99 12.30 -8.25
N ALA A 107 -4.20 12.51 -7.71
CA ALA A 107 -4.40 12.73 -6.29
C ALA A 107 -3.99 11.52 -5.44
N VAL A 108 -4.24 10.30 -5.91
CA VAL A 108 -3.91 9.10 -5.15
C VAL A 108 -2.44 8.69 -5.36
N ILE A 109 -1.83 8.93 -6.53
CA ILE A 109 -0.38 8.78 -6.70
C ILE A 109 0.37 9.79 -5.82
N LEU A 110 -0.10 11.03 -5.73
CA LEU A 110 0.43 12.03 -4.80
C LEU A 110 0.20 11.64 -3.34
N GLY A 111 -0.97 11.06 -3.01
CA GLY A 111 -1.26 10.53 -1.68
C GLY A 111 -0.33 9.37 -1.31
N ALA A 112 -0.13 8.40 -2.21
CA ALA A 112 0.79 7.29 -2.03
C ALA A 112 2.24 7.78 -1.88
N ALA A 113 2.68 8.69 -2.76
CA ALA A 113 3.99 9.32 -2.68
C ALA A 113 4.16 10.11 -1.39
N GLY A 114 3.13 10.82 -0.93
CA GLY A 114 3.12 11.56 0.33
C GLY A 114 3.21 10.64 1.55
N VAL A 115 2.52 9.49 1.53
CA VAL A 115 2.62 8.49 2.62
C VAL A 115 3.98 7.80 2.62
N ILE A 116 4.51 7.42 1.45
CA ILE A 116 5.86 6.87 1.32
C ILE A 116 6.91 7.88 1.79
N TRP A 117 6.77 9.14 1.41
CA TRP A 117 7.65 10.24 1.83
C TRP A 117 7.54 10.52 3.33
N ALA A 118 6.33 10.46 3.91
CA ALA A 118 6.10 10.62 5.34
C ALA A 118 6.68 9.47 6.18
N LEU A 119 6.69 8.25 5.66
CA LEU A 119 7.28 7.08 6.32
C LEU A 119 8.80 7.03 6.14
N ALA A 120 9.34 7.64 5.08
CA ALA A 120 10.76 7.60 4.76
C ALA A 120 11.65 8.24 5.84
N SER A 121 11.21 9.32 6.50
CA SER A 121 11.96 9.92 7.61
C SER A 121 12.10 8.98 8.82
N GLY A 122 11.14 8.07 9.02
CA GLY A 122 11.23 7.03 10.05
C GLY A 122 12.10 5.85 9.67
N THR A 123 12.44 5.66 8.39
CA THR A 123 13.20 4.50 7.89
C THR A 123 14.72 4.73 7.82
N GLY A 124 15.22 5.94 8.09
CA GLY A 124 16.64 6.27 7.90
C GLY A 124 17.03 6.42 6.42
N LEU A 125 16.06 6.51 5.51
CA LEU A 125 16.25 6.94 4.15
C LEU A 125 16.38 8.48 4.17
N SER A 126 17.60 8.99 4.11
CA SER A 126 17.85 10.43 4.12
C SER A 126 17.44 11.02 2.77
N TRP A 127 16.43 11.88 2.78
CA TRP A 127 16.13 12.72 1.63
C TRP A 127 17.18 13.83 1.51
N PRO A 128 17.43 14.35 0.29
CA PRO A 128 18.21 15.58 0.13
C PRO A 128 17.71 16.69 1.05
N ASP A 129 18.60 17.51 1.61
CA ASP A 129 18.25 18.50 2.65
C ASP A 129 17.13 19.48 2.25
N TRP A 130 16.97 19.76 0.95
CA TRP A 130 15.88 20.59 0.42
C TRP A 130 14.49 19.95 0.53
N MET A 131 14.44 18.64 0.81
CA MET A 131 13.23 17.85 0.96
C MET A 131 13.05 17.36 2.41
N GLN A 132 13.96 17.71 3.33
CA GLN A 132 13.79 17.45 4.75
C GLN A 132 12.98 18.58 5.40
N LEU A 133 11.66 18.40 5.47
CA LEU A 133 10.79 19.34 6.19
C LEU A 133 10.90 19.10 7.70
N THR A 134 10.87 20.18 8.48
CA THR A 134 10.82 20.11 9.95
C THR A 134 9.65 19.24 10.43
N GLU A 135 9.84 18.54 11.54
CA GLU A 135 8.85 17.63 12.16
C GLU A 135 7.43 18.21 12.20
N THR A 136 7.33 19.51 12.51
CA THR A 136 6.07 20.26 12.54
C THR A 136 5.45 20.42 11.15
N ALA A 137 6.25 20.80 10.13
CA ALA A 137 5.77 20.95 8.76
C ALA A 137 5.35 19.60 8.17
N ARG A 138 6.07 18.52 8.49
CA ARG A 138 5.72 17.15 8.05
C ARG A 138 4.38 16.70 8.62
N ASN A 139 4.16 16.85 9.93
CA ASN A 139 2.89 16.46 10.56
C ASN A 139 1.71 17.30 10.05
N LEU A 140 1.95 18.58 9.77
CA LEU A 140 0.95 19.47 9.21
C LEU A 140 0.60 19.08 7.76
N ILE A 141 1.58 18.64 6.96
CA ILE A 141 1.35 18.12 5.59
C ILE A 141 0.64 16.77 5.62
N ILE A 142 0.95 15.87 6.56
CA ILE A 142 0.20 14.61 6.75
C ILE A 142 -1.24 14.90 7.12
N GLY A 143 -1.46 15.82 8.07
CA GLY A 143 -2.80 16.27 8.47
C GLY A 143 -3.59 16.88 7.30
N ILE A 144 -2.95 17.74 6.51
CA ILE A 144 -3.54 18.33 5.30
C ILE A 144 -3.79 17.24 4.24
N GLY A 145 -2.89 16.29 4.04
CA GLY A 145 -3.03 15.21 3.06
C GLY A 145 -4.23 14.31 3.40
N ILE A 146 -4.37 13.91 4.66
CA ILE A 146 -5.55 13.16 5.14
C ILE A 146 -6.80 14.03 5.01
N ALA A 147 -6.75 15.31 5.38
CA ALA A 147 -7.88 16.21 5.23
C ALA A 147 -8.31 16.38 3.75
N ILE A 148 -7.37 16.48 2.82
CA ILE A 148 -7.65 16.55 1.37
C ILE A 148 -8.27 15.24 0.90
N ILE A 149 -7.75 14.08 1.32
CA ILE A 149 -8.34 12.78 1.00
C ILE A 149 -9.78 12.69 1.54
N VAL A 150 -10.02 13.13 2.77
CA VAL A 150 -11.35 13.18 3.38
C VAL A 150 -12.26 14.17 2.68
N ILE A 151 -11.78 15.36 2.30
CA ILE A 151 -12.54 16.36 1.54
C ILE A 151 -12.92 15.79 0.17
N VAL A 152 -11.98 15.17 -0.55
CA VAL A 152 -12.27 14.50 -1.82
C VAL A 152 -13.27 13.36 -1.62
N PHE A 153 -13.22 12.64 -0.50
CA PHE A 153 -14.18 11.59 -0.18
C PHE A 153 -15.58 12.14 0.19
N VAL A 154 -15.65 13.23 0.96
CA VAL A 154 -16.91 13.88 1.37
C VAL A 154 -17.58 14.60 0.19
N TYR A 155 -16.81 15.26 -0.66
CA TYR A 155 -17.34 15.90 -1.87
C TYR A 155 -17.55 14.90 -3.02
N GLY A 156 -16.77 13.83 -3.09
CA GLY A 156 -16.94 12.73 -4.06
C GLY A 156 -18.10 11.79 -3.73
N GLY A 157 -18.41 11.61 -2.45
CA GLY A 157 -19.53 10.79 -1.98
C GLY A 157 -20.88 11.50 -1.89
N ARG A 158 -20.92 12.84 -1.98
CA ARG A 158 -22.15 13.64 -1.85
C ARG A 158 -22.64 14.26 -3.15
N GLY A 159 -22.35 13.61 -4.27
CA GLY A 159 -22.65 14.14 -5.60
C GLY A 159 -23.15 13.11 -6.60
N LYS A 160 -24.01 12.16 -6.19
CA LYS A 160 -24.84 11.37 -7.12
C LYS A 160 -25.87 10.46 -6.43
N ASP A 161 -26.61 11.02 -5.48
CA ASP A 161 -27.94 10.51 -5.16
C ASP A 161 -28.92 11.68 -5.18
N GLY A 162 -29.98 11.58 -5.98
CA GLY A 162 -30.99 12.63 -6.12
C GLY A 162 -30.74 13.72 -7.16
N SER A 163 -30.65 13.37 -8.45
CA SER A 163 -31.07 14.25 -9.55
C SER A 163 -31.46 13.40 -10.76
N THR A 164 -32.71 12.90 -10.74
CA THR A 164 -33.48 12.69 -11.96
C THR A 164 -33.24 13.87 -12.88
N ALA A 165 -32.74 13.62 -14.10
CA ALA A 165 -32.72 14.61 -15.14
C ALA A 165 -34.16 14.82 -15.67
N PRO A 166 -34.69 16.06 -15.71
CA PRO A 166 -35.74 16.40 -16.66
C PRO A 166 -35.23 17.56 -17.51
N GLY A 167 -34.84 17.31 -18.75
CA GLY A 167 -34.56 18.48 -19.60
C GLY A 167 -33.91 18.29 -20.96
N LYS A 168 -33.45 17.10 -21.35
CA LYS A 168 -33.01 16.85 -22.74
C LYS A 168 -34.05 16.16 -23.64
N SER A 169 -35.31 16.10 -23.18
CA SER A 169 -36.44 15.56 -23.96
C SER A 169 -37.33 16.66 -24.57
N LYS A 170 -37.40 17.85 -23.96
CA LYS A 170 -38.23 18.95 -24.50
C LYS A 170 -37.66 19.60 -25.77
N GLY A 171 -36.33 19.58 -25.95
CA GLY A 171 -35.70 20.12 -27.16
C GLY A 171 -36.04 19.31 -28.41
N LYS A 172 -35.99 17.97 -28.32
CA LYS A 172 -36.34 17.09 -29.45
C LYS A 172 -37.84 17.11 -29.76
N ALA A 173 -38.70 17.04 -28.74
CA ALA A 173 -40.15 17.10 -28.96
C ALA A 173 -40.62 18.44 -29.57
N PHE A 174 -39.96 19.55 -29.22
CA PHE A 174 -40.24 20.86 -29.80
C PHE A 174 -39.68 21.01 -31.22
N GLU A 175 -38.49 20.46 -31.51
CA GLU A 175 -37.94 20.40 -32.87
C GLU A 175 -38.79 19.53 -33.81
N ASP A 176 -39.34 18.42 -33.32
CA ASP A 176 -40.20 17.52 -34.09
C ASP A 176 -41.56 18.19 -34.38
N TRP A 177 -42.18 18.85 -33.39
CA TRP A 177 -43.41 19.62 -33.58
C TRP A 177 -43.26 20.83 -34.52
N LEU A 178 -42.11 21.53 -34.45
CA LEU A 178 -41.80 22.62 -35.38
C LEU A 178 -41.67 22.10 -36.82
N LYS A 179 -41.03 20.96 -37.03
CA LYS A 179 -40.91 20.39 -38.38
C LYS A 179 -42.25 19.97 -38.96
N GLU A 180 -43.12 19.35 -38.15
CA GLU A 180 -44.50 19.01 -38.55
C GLU A 180 -45.33 20.26 -38.87
N SER A 181 -45.22 21.31 -38.07
CA SER A 181 -46.05 22.53 -38.23
C SER A 181 -45.68 23.40 -39.44
N PHE A 182 -44.47 23.24 -39.99
CA PHE A 182 -43.97 24.03 -41.12
C PHE A 182 -43.86 23.24 -42.44
N THR A 183 -44.27 21.97 -42.48
CA THR A 183 -44.23 21.13 -43.71
C THR A 183 -45.58 20.85 -44.35
N GLU A 184 -46.70 21.25 -43.75
CA GLU A 184 -47.99 21.31 -44.43
C GLU A 184 -48.29 22.74 -44.90
N LYS A 185 -47.85 23.07 -46.12
CA LYS A 185 -48.51 24.00 -47.04
C LYS A 185 -48.02 23.83 -48.47
#